data_AF-A0A0F9CZC5-F1
#
_entry.id   AF-A0A0F9CZC5-F1
#
_cell.length_a   1.000
_cell.length_b   1.000
_cell.length_c   1.000
_cell.angle_alpha   90.00
_cell.angle_beta   90.00
_cell.angle_gamma   90.00
#
_symmetry.space_group_name_H-M   'P 1'
#
loop_
_entity.id
_entity.type
_entity.pdbx_description
1 polymer ?
#
loop_
_entity_poly.entity_id
_entity_poly.type
_entity_poly.pdbx_seq_one_letter_code
_entity_poly.pdbx_strand_id
1 'polypeptide(L)'
;GKCIKECDKEAIIYEDSEKIYNYKIGAIIIAVGFELFDASKITEYGWGKYPNVITTFEFERLINAAGPTNGELVRPSDLKKPKKIAFINCVGSRDVRFNPYCSNICCMESIKDSLLIKEHWPEVEVVIFYIDIRAFGKGFEELYSRSREQKVLYIRGHPGQIREDPNSKNLILSVENINVGNILSEEFDLVVLSIGAEGSSSNIPFPVAKDPKGFYIEAHPKLRPVDTPNDGIFIAGGAESPKDIRETVTQASAAAGRCSRLISKGEFHVEPLYAFVDVEKCNSCGICVSRCPYNAVSVNREEKAPAHIIPILCKGCGTCAADCPTNAITMTNFTDAMILRQIDIALRDNASEKVIIFACNWCSYAGADLSGTSRIQYQTNTRIIRTMCSGRVDIDFIKHCFERGAGAVILSGCHPQDCHYISGNDFAVKRDKKIRFWMKKNKIDDNRFSIEWISAAEGKKFADIVSKVSSIVKK
;
A
#
# COMPACT_ATOMS: atom_id res chain seq x y z
N GLY A 1 -40.64 23.67 0.89
CA GLY A 1 -41.26 23.64 -0.44
C GLY A 1 -41.45 25.01 -1.08
N LYS A 2 -40.44 25.88 -1.15
CA LYS A 2 -40.48 27.01 -2.11
C LYS A 2 -40.02 26.56 -3.49
N CYS A 3 -38.92 25.81 -3.54
CA CYS A 3 -38.41 25.18 -4.76
C CYS A 3 -39.44 24.34 -5.54
N ILE A 4 -40.32 23.59 -4.84
CA ILE A 4 -41.36 22.76 -5.50
C ILE A 4 -42.39 23.61 -6.25
N LYS A 5 -42.69 24.81 -5.77
CA LYS A 5 -43.65 25.72 -6.41
C LYS A 5 -43.08 26.36 -7.68
N GLU A 6 -41.76 26.52 -7.73
CA GLU A 6 -41.02 27.08 -8.87
C GLU A 6 -40.56 26.00 -9.86
N CYS A 7 -40.84 24.72 -9.58
CA CYS A 7 -40.38 23.61 -10.41
C CYS A 7 -41.46 23.19 -11.41
N ASP A 8 -41.49 23.85 -12.57
CA ASP A 8 -42.44 23.55 -13.65
C ASP A 8 -42.41 22.09 -14.13
N LYS A 9 -41.27 21.41 -13.93
CA LYS A 9 -41.07 19.99 -14.30
C LYS A 9 -41.52 19.00 -13.23
N GLU A 10 -42.01 19.49 -12.10
CA GLU A 10 -42.50 18.68 -10.97
C GLU A 10 -41.48 17.62 -10.49
N ALA A 11 -40.18 17.92 -10.61
CA ALA A 11 -39.11 16.95 -10.37
C ALA A 11 -38.75 16.76 -8.88
N ILE A 12 -39.33 17.56 -7.97
CA ILE A 12 -39.00 17.56 -6.54
C ILE A 12 -40.00 16.66 -5.79
N ILE A 13 -39.54 15.48 -5.37
CA ILE A 13 -40.34 14.46 -4.69
C ILE A 13 -39.80 14.30 -3.26
N TYR A 14 -40.60 14.64 -2.25
CA TYR A 14 -40.17 14.56 -0.85
C TYR A 14 -40.16 13.13 -0.31
N GLU A 15 -40.95 12.26 -0.94
CA GLU A 15 -41.14 10.87 -0.58
C GLU A 15 -40.15 9.94 -1.29
N ASP A 16 -39.22 10.47 -2.08
CA ASP A 16 -38.21 9.63 -2.73
C ASP A 16 -37.29 9.01 -1.68
N SER A 17 -37.09 7.70 -1.80
CA SER A 17 -36.38 6.89 -0.84
C SER A 17 -35.25 6.13 -1.50
N GLU A 18 -34.27 5.68 -0.70
CA GLU A 18 -33.19 4.82 -1.19
C GLU A 18 -33.74 3.58 -1.92
N LYS A 19 -33.17 3.29 -3.09
CA LYS A 19 -33.52 2.13 -3.91
C LYS A 19 -32.30 1.22 -4.02
N ILE A 20 -32.48 -0.03 -3.60
CA ILE A 20 -31.44 -1.05 -3.70
C ILE A 20 -31.61 -1.80 -5.03
N TYR A 21 -30.57 -1.73 -5.86
CA TYR A 21 -30.52 -2.45 -7.14
C TYR A 21 -29.51 -3.59 -7.05
N ASN A 22 -29.92 -4.78 -7.47
CA ASN A 22 -29.07 -5.96 -7.48
C ASN A 22 -28.55 -6.21 -8.90
N TYR A 23 -27.23 -6.12 -9.08
CA TYR A 23 -26.56 -6.39 -10.35
C TYR A 23 -25.67 -7.63 -10.24
N LYS A 24 -25.75 -8.52 -11.22
CA LYS A 24 -24.77 -9.60 -11.40
C LYS A 24 -23.62 -9.06 -12.24
N ILE A 25 -22.44 -8.96 -11.64
CA ILE A 25 -21.23 -8.41 -12.29
C ILE A 25 -20.11 -9.45 -12.31
N GLY A 26 -19.30 -9.45 -13.37
CA GLY A 26 -18.15 -10.35 -13.52
C GLY A 26 -16.83 -9.76 -13.04
N ALA A 27 -16.75 -8.44 -12.93
CA ALA A 27 -15.54 -7.72 -12.52
C ALA A 27 -15.87 -6.32 -11.98
N ILE A 28 -14.95 -5.76 -11.20
CA ILE A 28 -15.06 -4.44 -10.56
C ILE A 28 -13.78 -3.64 -10.86
N ILE A 29 -13.93 -2.35 -11.17
CA ILE A 29 -12.81 -1.39 -11.23
C ILE A 29 -13.02 -0.34 -10.14
N ILE A 30 -12.05 -0.23 -9.23
CA ILE A 30 -12.03 0.77 -8.17
C ILE A 30 -11.36 2.03 -8.70
N ALA A 31 -12.13 3.11 -8.83
CA ALA A 31 -11.67 4.41 -9.32
C ALA A 31 -12.15 5.55 -8.42
N VAL A 32 -12.14 5.35 -7.10
CA VAL A 32 -12.65 6.30 -6.09
C VAL A 32 -11.76 7.53 -5.87
N GLY A 33 -10.62 7.62 -6.57
CA GLY A 33 -9.67 8.72 -6.43
C GLY A 33 -8.93 8.73 -5.09
N PHE A 34 -8.44 9.89 -4.70
CA PHE A 34 -7.76 10.16 -3.44
C PHE A 34 -8.48 11.28 -2.68
N GLU A 35 -8.12 11.47 -1.42
CA GLU A 35 -8.53 12.60 -0.60
C GLU A 35 -7.40 13.62 -0.47
N LEU A 36 -7.76 14.85 -0.13
CA LEU A 36 -6.81 15.93 0.05
C LEU A 36 -6.25 15.92 1.47
N PHE A 37 -4.96 16.18 1.60
CA PHE A 37 -4.34 16.35 2.91
C PHE A 37 -4.96 17.54 3.66
N ASP A 38 -5.40 17.30 4.89
CA ASP A 38 -5.90 18.35 5.77
C ASP A 38 -4.74 19.21 6.30
N ALA A 39 -4.59 20.41 5.73
CA ALA A 39 -3.54 21.36 6.09
C ALA A 39 -3.65 21.90 7.52
N SER A 40 -4.80 21.75 8.21
CA SER A 40 -4.95 22.20 9.61
C SER A 40 -4.04 21.44 10.58
N LYS A 41 -3.61 20.23 10.19
CA LYS A 41 -2.61 19.42 10.92
C LYS A 41 -1.25 20.12 11.02
N ILE A 42 -0.94 21.06 10.13
CA ILE A 42 0.31 21.82 10.09
C ILE A 42 0.06 23.23 10.64
N THR A 43 0.02 23.32 11.98
CA THR A 43 -0.35 24.54 12.70
C THR A 43 0.56 25.73 12.41
N GLU A 44 1.84 25.48 12.09
CA GLU A 44 2.84 26.48 11.78
C GLU A 44 2.53 27.28 10.49
N TYR A 45 1.65 26.78 9.61
CA TYR A 45 1.20 27.48 8.40
C TYR A 45 -0.10 28.23 8.57
N GLY A 46 -0.86 27.97 9.63
CA GLY A 46 -2.04 28.77 9.98
C GLY A 46 -3.19 28.67 8.97
N TRP A 47 -3.28 27.59 8.18
CA TRP A 47 -4.47 27.32 7.36
C TRP A 47 -5.70 27.17 8.27
N GLY A 48 -6.83 27.77 7.86
CA GLY A 48 -8.04 27.90 8.68
C GLY A 48 -8.00 28.98 9.77
N LYS A 49 -6.80 29.50 10.11
CA LYS A 49 -6.62 30.62 11.04
C LYS A 49 -6.43 31.94 10.31
N TYR A 50 -5.56 31.97 9.31
CA TYR A 50 -5.27 33.15 8.51
C TYR A 50 -6.07 33.07 7.19
N PRO A 51 -6.99 34.02 6.92
CA PRO A 51 -7.85 33.94 5.73
C PRO A 51 -7.07 33.90 4.41
N ASN A 52 -5.88 34.51 4.36
CA ASN A 52 -5.05 34.57 3.17
C ASN A 52 -4.08 33.38 3.01
N VAL A 53 -4.19 32.36 3.86
CA VAL A 53 -3.53 31.07 3.67
C VAL A 53 -4.56 30.10 3.13
N ILE A 54 -4.42 29.72 1.86
CA ILE A 54 -5.33 28.81 1.16
C ILE A 54 -4.56 27.60 0.63
N THR A 55 -5.27 26.56 0.21
CA THR A 55 -4.73 25.39 -0.46
C THR A 55 -4.71 25.57 -1.97
N THR A 56 -3.95 24.74 -2.70
CA THR A 56 -3.99 24.71 -4.17
C THR A 56 -5.40 24.44 -4.71
N PHE A 57 -6.20 23.60 -4.06
CA PHE A 57 -7.57 23.31 -4.50
C PHE A 57 -8.53 24.50 -4.28
N GLU A 58 -8.38 25.24 -3.18
CA GLU A 58 -9.12 26.49 -2.97
C GLU A 58 -8.70 27.56 -3.98
N PHE A 59 -7.39 27.65 -4.27
CA PHE A 59 -6.86 28.54 -5.29
C PHE A 59 -7.43 28.22 -6.67
N GLU A 60 -7.45 26.95 -7.07
CA GLU A 60 -8.05 26.48 -8.34
C GLU A 60 -9.52 26.86 -8.44
N ARG A 61 -10.31 26.71 -7.36
CA ARG A 61 -11.71 27.14 -7.36
C ARG A 61 -11.83 28.65 -7.49
N LEU A 62 -10.95 29.41 -6.86
CA LEU A 62 -10.93 30.87 -6.91
C LEU A 62 -10.63 31.37 -8.34
N ILE A 63 -9.59 30.86 -8.99
CA ILE A 63 -9.25 31.32 -10.36
C ILE A 63 -10.08 30.66 -11.46
N ASN A 64 -11.00 29.75 -11.12
CA ASN A 64 -11.90 29.12 -12.08
C ASN A 64 -12.99 30.09 -12.53
N ALA A 65 -13.25 30.19 -13.84
CA ALA A 65 -14.29 31.05 -14.41
C ALA A 65 -15.71 30.73 -13.90
N ALA A 66 -16.01 29.47 -13.58
CA ALA A 66 -17.25 29.02 -12.94
C ALA A 66 -17.07 28.82 -11.41
N GLY A 67 -16.05 29.47 -10.85
CA GLY A 67 -15.73 29.52 -9.43
C GLY A 67 -16.56 30.56 -8.68
N PRO A 68 -16.48 30.57 -7.34
CA PRO A 68 -17.22 31.53 -6.52
C PRO A 68 -16.85 33.00 -6.77
N THR A 69 -15.68 33.25 -7.35
CA THR A 69 -15.18 34.61 -7.68
C THR A 69 -15.18 34.88 -9.18
N ASN A 70 -15.86 34.04 -9.98
CA ASN A 70 -15.92 34.14 -11.46
C ASN A 70 -14.55 34.22 -12.15
N GLY A 71 -13.52 33.62 -11.55
CA GLY A 71 -12.16 33.58 -12.10
C GLY A 71 -11.26 34.74 -11.67
N GLU A 72 -11.73 35.64 -10.81
CA GLU A 72 -10.92 36.76 -10.32
C GLU A 72 -9.93 36.31 -9.23
N LEU A 73 -8.67 36.74 -9.37
CA LEU A 73 -7.61 36.53 -8.39
C LEU A 73 -7.71 37.54 -7.24
N VAL A 74 -8.16 37.06 -6.09
CA VAL A 74 -8.45 37.88 -4.91
C VAL A 74 -7.92 37.23 -3.63
N ARG A 75 -7.66 38.07 -2.63
CA ARG A 75 -7.36 37.66 -1.26
C ARG A 75 -8.68 37.36 -0.52
N PRO A 76 -8.84 36.21 0.15
CA PRO A 76 -10.09 35.91 0.86
C PRO A 76 -10.43 36.90 1.98
N SER A 77 -9.45 37.56 2.59
CA SER A 77 -9.71 38.50 3.70
C SER A 77 -10.49 39.74 3.30
N ASP A 78 -10.24 40.29 2.10
CA ASP A 78 -10.74 41.61 1.69
C ASP A 78 -11.13 41.71 0.21
N LEU A 79 -11.07 40.59 -0.52
CA LEU A 79 -11.37 40.46 -1.95
C LEU A 79 -10.52 41.36 -2.85
N LYS A 80 -9.38 41.87 -2.36
CA LYS A 80 -8.46 42.66 -3.19
C LYS A 80 -7.50 41.76 -3.94
N LYS A 81 -7.01 42.26 -5.08
CA LYS A 81 -6.01 41.56 -5.87
C LYS A 81 -4.66 41.52 -5.13
N PRO A 82 -4.08 40.32 -4.89
CA PRO A 82 -2.73 40.20 -4.33
C PRO A 82 -1.68 40.68 -5.34
N LYS A 83 -0.63 41.33 -4.85
CA LYS A 83 0.54 41.75 -5.65
C LYS A 83 1.68 40.74 -5.55
N LYS A 84 1.79 40.01 -4.44
CA LYS A 84 2.84 39.00 -4.22
C LYS A 84 2.28 37.72 -3.60
N ILE A 85 2.51 36.58 -4.25
CA ILE A 85 1.97 35.27 -3.88
C ILE A 85 3.12 34.28 -3.62
N ALA A 86 3.00 33.51 -2.53
CA ALA A 86 3.88 32.39 -2.23
C ALA A 86 3.16 31.05 -2.47
N PHE A 87 3.79 30.12 -3.17
CA PHE A 87 3.43 28.71 -3.15
C PHE A 87 4.39 27.93 -2.26
N ILE A 88 3.86 27.09 -1.37
CA ILE A 88 4.68 26.18 -0.55
C ILE A 88 4.42 24.75 -1.05
N ASN A 89 5.45 24.11 -1.60
CA ASN A 89 5.36 22.72 -2.04
C ASN A 89 5.56 21.75 -0.88
N CYS A 90 5.15 20.49 -1.08
CA CYS A 90 5.31 19.39 -0.11
C CYS A 90 4.50 19.55 1.18
N VAL A 91 3.42 20.35 1.19
CA VAL A 91 2.58 20.49 2.38
C VAL A 91 1.85 19.17 2.65
N GLY A 92 2.16 18.52 3.77
CA GLY A 92 1.59 17.21 4.10
C GLY A 92 2.15 16.06 3.26
N SER A 93 3.30 16.22 2.62
CA SER A 93 4.00 15.19 1.83
C SER A 93 5.50 15.25 2.05
N ARG A 94 6.19 14.11 1.97
CA ARG A 94 7.62 14.00 2.31
C ARG A 94 7.92 14.54 3.71
N ASP A 95 6.96 14.38 4.63
CA ASP A 95 7.07 14.75 6.03
C ASP A 95 6.80 13.50 6.87
N VAL A 96 7.81 13.07 7.64
CA VAL A 96 7.73 11.87 8.49
C VAL A 96 6.72 12.00 9.63
N ARG A 97 6.32 13.24 9.98
CA ARG A 97 5.24 13.51 10.96
C ARG A 97 3.87 13.14 10.40
N PHE A 98 3.72 13.19 9.07
CA PHE A 98 2.47 12.97 8.36
C PHE A 98 2.67 11.87 7.30
N ASN A 99 2.88 12.26 6.04
CA ASN A 99 3.02 11.35 4.92
C ASN A 99 4.48 11.30 4.43
N PRO A 100 5.20 10.17 4.58
CA PRO A 100 6.61 10.05 4.18
C PRO A 100 6.82 9.92 2.66
N TYR A 101 5.76 9.98 1.86
CA TYR A 101 5.79 9.82 0.41
C TYR A 101 5.57 11.15 -0.32
N CYS A 102 5.87 11.17 -1.61
CA CYS A 102 5.59 12.31 -2.49
C CYS A 102 4.21 12.15 -3.12
N SER A 103 3.42 13.22 -3.14
CA SER A 103 2.10 13.23 -3.76
C SER A 103 2.09 13.46 -5.27
N ASN A 104 3.26 13.42 -5.93
CA ASN A 104 3.44 13.43 -7.39
C ASN A 104 3.03 14.74 -8.11
N ILE A 105 1.86 15.30 -7.81
CA ILE A 105 1.18 16.38 -8.55
C ILE A 105 1.56 17.80 -8.10
N CYS A 106 1.86 18.00 -6.82
CA CYS A 106 1.94 19.33 -6.19
C CYS A 106 2.96 20.29 -6.84
N CYS A 107 4.09 19.77 -7.35
CA CYS A 107 5.08 20.60 -8.03
C CYS A 107 4.56 21.14 -9.37
N MET A 108 3.85 20.31 -10.11
CA MET A 108 3.32 20.69 -11.42
C MET A 108 2.07 21.56 -11.29
N GLU A 109 1.27 21.36 -10.24
CA GLU A 109 0.17 22.27 -9.88
C GLU A 109 0.68 23.69 -9.66
N SER A 110 1.65 23.88 -8.77
CA SER A 110 2.20 25.22 -8.49
C SER A 110 2.89 25.85 -9.70
N ILE A 111 3.58 25.06 -10.54
CA ILE A 111 4.13 25.56 -11.81
C ILE A 111 3.01 26.01 -12.76
N LYS A 112 1.98 25.19 -12.94
CA LYS A 112 0.83 25.50 -13.81
C LYS A 112 0.08 26.73 -13.32
N ASP A 113 -0.21 26.83 -12.02
CA ASP A 113 -0.86 27.98 -11.41
C ASP A 113 -0.03 29.25 -11.54
N SER A 114 1.29 29.17 -11.33
CA SER A 114 2.18 30.33 -11.51
C SER A 114 2.15 30.86 -12.95
N LEU A 115 2.08 29.97 -13.94
CA LEU A 115 1.97 30.35 -15.34
C LEU A 115 0.62 31.00 -15.66
N LEU A 116 -0.49 30.44 -15.14
CA LEU A 116 -1.82 31.02 -15.30
C LEU A 116 -1.90 32.42 -14.67
N ILE A 117 -1.28 32.60 -13.50
CA ILE A 117 -1.16 33.92 -12.85
C ILE A 117 -0.41 34.87 -13.78
N LYS A 118 0.75 34.47 -14.30
CA LYS A 118 1.56 35.32 -15.18
C LYS A 118 0.86 35.67 -16.51
N GLU A 119 -0.02 34.81 -16.99
CA GLU A 119 -0.80 35.04 -18.20
C GLU A 119 -1.92 36.08 -17.99
N HIS A 120 -2.69 35.96 -16.90
CA HIS A 120 -3.86 36.82 -16.64
C HIS A 120 -3.53 38.07 -15.83
N TRP A 121 -2.51 38.00 -14.98
CA TRP A 121 -2.09 39.04 -14.04
C TRP A 121 -0.55 39.14 -14.01
N PRO A 122 0.08 39.58 -15.11
CA PRO A 122 1.54 39.55 -15.31
C PRO A 122 2.34 40.35 -14.26
N GLU A 123 1.73 41.34 -13.63
CA GLU A 123 2.33 42.18 -12.60
C GLU A 123 2.47 41.49 -11.24
N VAL A 124 1.76 40.38 -11.01
CA VAL A 124 1.80 39.66 -9.73
C VAL A 124 3.12 38.92 -9.60
N GLU A 125 3.85 39.18 -8.50
CA GLU A 125 5.06 38.45 -8.16
C GLU A 125 4.70 37.07 -7.61
N VAL A 126 5.32 36.01 -8.14
CA VAL A 126 5.07 34.63 -7.72
C VAL A 126 6.37 34.00 -7.26
N VAL A 127 6.36 33.45 -6.06
CA VAL A 127 7.50 32.77 -5.43
C VAL A 127 7.09 31.35 -5.06
N ILE A 128 7.86 30.35 -5.48
CA ILE A 128 7.62 28.93 -5.16
C ILE A 128 8.73 28.43 -4.22
N PHE A 129 8.35 28.03 -3.01
CA PHE A 129 9.18 27.40 -2.02
C PHE A 129 9.16 25.88 -2.18
N TYR A 130 10.35 25.26 -2.30
CA TYR A 130 10.45 23.84 -2.63
C TYR A 130 11.68 23.16 -2.01
N ILE A 131 11.64 21.82 -1.93
CA ILE A 131 12.80 20.97 -1.61
C ILE A 131 13.50 20.54 -2.91
N ASP A 132 12.74 19.86 -3.78
CA ASP A 132 13.13 19.47 -5.14
C ASP A 132 11.95 19.73 -6.08
N ILE A 133 12.22 20.21 -7.30
CA ILE A 133 11.20 20.29 -8.36
C ILE A 133 11.13 18.93 -9.06
N ARG A 134 9.94 18.34 -9.11
CA ARG A 134 9.69 17.01 -9.70
C ARG A 134 8.88 17.13 -10.99
N ALA A 135 9.52 17.58 -12.06
CA ALA A 135 8.93 17.76 -13.39
C ALA A 135 9.25 16.59 -14.34
N PHE A 136 8.89 15.35 -13.96
CA PHE A 136 9.41 14.12 -14.59
C PHE A 136 8.59 13.57 -15.79
N GLY A 137 7.44 14.15 -16.10
CA GLY A 137 6.59 13.73 -17.23
C GLY A 137 7.01 14.35 -18.56
N LYS A 138 6.53 13.79 -19.68
CA LYS A 138 6.75 14.41 -21.01
C LYS A 138 6.19 15.83 -21.03
N GLY A 139 7.02 16.82 -21.35
CA GLY A 139 6.65 18.23 -21.41
C GLY A 139 6.75 18.98 -20.07
N PHE A 140 7.07 18.30 -18.96
CA PHE A 140 7.00 18.93 -17.63
C PHE A 140 8.22 19.80 -17.35
N GLU A 141 9.42 19.38 -17.75
CA GLU A 141 10.63 20.19 -17.60
C GLU A 141 10.57 21.45 -18.47
N GLU A 142 9.94 21.35 -19.65
CA GLU A 142 9.70 22.48 -20.54
C GLU A 142 8.71 23.47 -19.92
N LEU A 143 7.66 22.99 -19.23
CA LEU A 143 6.75 23.86 -18.47
C LEU A 143 7.46 24.56 -17.30
N TYR A 144 8.33 23.85 -16.58
CA TYR A 144 9.16 24.42 -15.52
C TYR A 144 10.15 25.47 -16.07
N SER A 145 10.79 25.20 -17.20
CA SER A 145 11.66 26.17 -17.86
C SER A 145 10.87 27.43 -18.27
N ARG A 146 9.68 27.23 -18.84
CA ARG A 146 8.79 28.34 -19.24
C ARG A 146 8.35 29.20 -18.05
N SER A 147 8.03 28.63 -16.89
CA SER A 147 7.64 29.43 -15.72
C SER A 147 8.80 30.30 -15.22
N ARG A 148 10.03 29.80 -15.28
CA ARG A 148 11.23 30.59 -14.97
C ARG A 148 11.45 31.74 -15.94
N GLU A 149 11.22 31.51 -17.24
CA GLU A 149 11.28 32.57 -18.26
C GLU A 149 10.23 33.67 -18.01
N GLN A 150 9.06 33.30 -17.47
CA GLN A 150 8.02 34.23 -17.01
C GLN A 150 8.34 34.89 -15.65
N LYS A 151 9.59 34.81 -15.19
CA LYS A 151 10.10 35.43 -13.95
C LYS A 151 9.38 34.94 -12.69
N VAL A 152 8.94 33.67 -12.67
CA VAL A 152 8.56 33.00 -11.41
C VAL A 152 9.83 32.69 -10.62
N LEU A 153 9.84 33.07 -9.34
CA LEU A 153 10.99 32.87 -8.46
C LEU A 153 10.89 31.52 -7.77
N TYR A 154 12.02 30.82 -7.69
CA TYR A 154 12.11 29.49 -7.07
C TYR A 154 13.12 29.54 -5.93
N ILE A 155 12.65 29.37 -4.71
CA ILE A 155 13.51 29.39 -3.51
C ILE A 155 13.57 27.98 -2.94
N ARG A 156 14.78 27.42 -2.90
CA ARG A 156 15.02 26.11 -2.31
C ARG A 156 15.10 26.25 -0.79
N GLY A 157 14.04 25.86 -0.12
CA GLY A 157 13.85 26.07 1.31
C GLY A 157 12.38 25.87 1.68
N HIS A 158 12.13 25.34 2.87
CA HIS A 158 10.79 25.15 3.40
C HIS A 158 10.55 26.18 4.51
N PRO A 159 9.49 27.00 4.45
CA PRO A 159 9.21 27.97 5.50
C PRO A 159 9.02 27.28 6.86
N GLY A 160 9.64 27.83 7.90
CA GLY A 160 9.53 27.29 9.26
C GLY A 160 8.20 27.65 9.93
N GLN A 161 7.69 28.86 9.68
CA GLN A 161 6.42 29.35 10.19
C GLN A 161 5.87 30.49 9.31
N ILE A 162 4.55 30.63 9.28
CA ILE A 162 3.83 31.79 8.74
C ILE A 162 3.26 32.64 9.88
N ARG A 163 3.47 33.95 9.81
CA ARG A 163 2.88 34.93 10.73
C ARG A 163 2.04 35.94 9.96
N GLU A 164 0.84 36.23 10.45
CA GLU A 164 0.00 37.29 9.89
C GLU A 164 0.33 38.64 10.54
N ASP A 165 0.44 39.70 9.73
CA ASP A 165 0.37 41.07 10.22
C ASP A 165 -1.09 41.42 10.54
N PRO A 166 -1.42 41.74 11.81
CA PRO A 166 -2.79 42.00 12.22
C PRO A 166 -3.46 43.19 11.52
N ASN A 167 -2.69 44.16 11.01
CA ASN A 167 -3.20 45.37 10.36
C ASN A 167 -3.47 45.14 8.87
N SER A 168 -2.46 44.65 8.13
CA SER A 168 -2.55 44.47 6.67
C SER A 168 -3.13 43.13 6.25
N LYS A 169 -3.21 42.16 7.18
CA LYS A 169 -3.55 40.75 6.90
C LYS A 169 -2.57 40.08 5.93
N ASN A 170 -1.39 40.65 5.74
CA ASN A 170 -0.31 40.06 4.96
C ASN A 170 0.40 38.98 5.76
N LEU A 171 1.13 38.12 5.06
CA LEU A 171 1.73 36.91 5.59
C LEU A 171 3.25 37.01 5.48
N ILE A 172 3.92 36.93 6.62
CA ILE A 172 5.38 36.98 6.75
C ILE A 172 5.90 35.56 6.85
N LEU A 173 6.74 35.17 5.90
CA LEU A 173 7.35 33.84 5.81
C LEU A 173 8.83 33.94 6.17
N SER A 174 9.26 33.12 7.13
CA SER A 174 10.68 32.95 7.45
C SER A 174 11.19 31.62 6.91
N VAL A 175 12.20 31.67 6.04
CA VAL A 175 12.71 30.51 5.30
C VAL A 175 14.22 30.58 5.16
N GLU A 176 14.90 29.45 5.39
CA GLU A 176 16.31 29.31 5.04
C GLU A 176 16.44 29.05 3.54
N ASN A 177 17.12 29.94 2.82
CA ASN A 177 17.47 29.71 1.43
C ASN A 177 18.73 28.84 1.38
N ILE A 178 18.53 27.56 1.10
CA ILE A 178 19.59 26.54 1.10
C ILE A 178 20.67 26.86 0.06
N ASN A 179 20.33 27.54 -1.04
CA ASN A 179 21.29 27.83 -2.09
C ASN A 179 22.30 28.91 -1.69
N VAL A 180 21.91 29.84 -0.81
CA VAL A 180 22.71 31.01 -0.41
C VAL A 180 23.20 30.90 1.04
N GLY A 181 22.54 30.08 1.86
CA GLY A 181 22.89 29.89 3.28
C GLY A 181 22.44 31.04 4.18
N ASN A 182 21.39 31.78 3.81
CA ASN A 182 20.83 32.86 4.61
C ASN A 182 19.35 32.64 4.92
N ILE A 183 18.88 33.25 6.01
CA ILE A 183 17.47 33.27 6.38
C ILE A 183 16.83 34.48 5.70
N LEU A 184 15.79 34.23 4.90
CA LEU A 184 14.95 35.24 4.29
C LEU A 184 13.69 35.41 5.14
N SER A 185 13.26 36.66 5.30
CA SER A 185 11.97 37.01 5.87
C SER A 185 11.26 37.93 4.89
N GLU A 186 10.25 37.40 4.20
CA GLU A 186 9.53 38.13 3.15
C GLU A 186 8.03 38.17 3.43
N GLU A 187 7.40 39.26 2.99
CA GLU A 187 5.97 39.52 3.14
C GLU A 187 5.23 39.18 1.85
N PHE A 188 4.06 38.55 2.00
CA PHE A 188 3.21 38.07 0.91
C PHE A 188 1.74 38.48 1.16
N ASP A 189 1.01 38.75 0.09
CA ASP A 189 -0.41 39.07 0.16
C ASP A 189 -1.29 37.80 0.28
N LEU A 190 -0.84 36.71 -0.33
CA LEU A 190 -1.53 35.43 -0.38
C LEU A 190 -0.50 34.29 -0.33
N VAL A 191 -0.78 33.25 0.46
CA VAL A 191 0.02 32.02 0.51
C VAL A 191 -0.85 30.84 0.09
N VAL A 192 -0.35 30.08 -0.87
CA VAL A 192 -0.97 28.87 -1.40
C VAL A 192 -0.18 27.65 -0.95
N LEU A 193 -0.83 26.79 -0.17
CA LEU A 193 -0.28 25.53 0.31
C LEU A 193 -0.54 24.45 -0.74
N SER A 194 0.52 23.94 -1.36
CA SER A 194 0.43 22.82 -2.31
C SER A 194 0.36 21.52 -1.53
N ILE A 195 -0.87 21.16 -1.17
CA ILE A 195 -1.20 20.05 -0.29
C ILE A 195 -1.02 18.69 -0.98
N GLY A 196 -0.72 17.68 -0.18
CA GLY A 196 -0.61 16.30 -0.62
C GLY A 196 -1.96 15.60 -0.82
N ALA A 197 -1.88 14.34 -1.26
CA ALA A 197 -3.00 13.43 -1.39
C ALA A 197 -2.89 12.28 -0.38
N GLU A 198 -4.01 11.89 0.21
CA GLU A 198 -4.17 10.75 1.11
C GLU A 198 -5.11 9.71 0.49
N GLY A 199 -4.97 8.43 0.85
CA GLY A 199 -5.84 7.39 0.30
C GLY A 199 -7.30 7.58 0.72
N SER A 200 -8.24 7.30 -0.18
CA SER A 200 -9.66 7.58 0.07
C SER A 200 -10.21 6.82 1.29
N SER A 201 -10.94 7.53 2.14
CA SER A 201 -11.72 7.00 3.26
C SER A 201 -12.99 6.27 2.81
N SER A 202 -13.35 6.35 1.52
CA SER A 202 -14.50 5.66 0.93
C SER A 202 -14.52 4.18 1.32
N ASN A 203 -15.58 3.79 2.00
CA ASN A 203 -15.81 2.41 2.41
C ASN A 203 -16.47 1.65 1.26
N ILE A 204 -15.65 1.00 0.44
CA ILE A 204 -16.16 0.10 -0.60
C ILE A 204 -16.53 -1.25 0.05
N PRO A 205 -17.65 -1.88 -0.33
CA PRO A 205 -18.11 -3.14 0.26
C PRO A 205 -17.30 -4.36 -0.22
N PHE A 206 -16.09 -4.16 -0.74
CA PHE A 206 -15.25 -5.19 -1.34
C PHE A 206 -13.95 -5.35 -0.54
N PRO A 207 -13.51 -6.58 -0.26
CA PRO A 207 -12.35 -6.83 0.57
C PRO A 207 -11.04 -6.67 -0.22
N VAL A 208 -10.69 -5.44 -0.54
CA VAL A 208 -9.43 -5.11 -1.22
C VAL A 208 -8.45 -4.49 -0.24
N ALA A 209 -7.23 -5.01 -0.22
CA ALA A 209 -6.18 -4.52 0.67
C ALA A 209 -5.78 -3.08 0.30
N LYS A 210 -5.57 -2.28 1.35
CA LYS A 210 -4.97 -0.94 1.27
C LYS A 210 -3.59 -0.98 1.91
N ASP A 211 -2.69 -0.12 1.43
CA ASP A 211 -1.41 0.12 2.07
C ASP A 211 -1.61 0.95 3.37
N PRO A 212 -0.56 1.10 4.22
CA PRO A 212 -0.66 1.90 5.43
C PRO A 212 -1.00 3.38 5.22
N LYS A 213 -0.96 3.87 3.96
CA LYS A 213 -1.25 5.25 3.57
C LYS A 213 -2.69 5.41 3.05
N GLY A 214 -3.44 4.31 2.98
CA GLY A 214 -4.85 4.28 2.59
C GLY A 214 -5.11 4.05 1.10
N PHE A 215 -4.08 3.82 0.28
CA PHE A 215 -4.25 3.55 -1.16
C PHE A 215 -4.44 2.05 -1.42
N TYR A 216 -5.19 1.69 -2.46
CA TYR A 216 -5.40 0.28 -2.81
C TYR A 216 -4.14 -0.34 -3.41
N ILE A 217 -3.79 -1.54 -2.95
CA ILE A 217 -2.56 -2.24 -3.36
C ILE A 217 -2.78 -2.98 -4.67
N GLU A 218 -1.86 -2.79 -5.62
CA GLU A 218 -1.76 -3.55 -6.84
C GLU A 218 -1.22 -4.97 -6.61
N ALA A 219 -1.57 -5.92 -7.49
CA ALA A 219 -1.10 -7.30 -7.39
C ALA A 219 0.41 -7.43 -7.54
N HIS A 220 1.02 -6.60 -8.39
CA HIS A 220 2.46 -6.52 -8.56
C HIS A 220 2.85 -5.18 -9.24
N PRO A 221 3.81 -4.41 -8.70
CA PRO A 221 4.14 -3.05 -9.17
C PRO A 221 4.45 -2.94 -10.68
N LYS A 222 5.08 -3.97 -11.26
CA LYS A 222 5.46 -4.01 -12.69
C LYS A 222 4.56 -4.87 -13.59
N LEU A 223 4.30 -6.12 -13.18
CA LEU A 223 3.62 -7.10 -14.03
C LEU A 223 2.09 -6.94 -14.06
N ARG A 224 1.52 -6.42 -12.96
CA ARG A 224 0.07 -6.30 -12.78
C ARG A 224 -0.29 -5.01 -12.02
N PRO A 225 0.07 -3.82 -12.56
CA PRO A 225 -0.06 -2.54 -11.85
C PRO A 225 -1.50 -2.02 -11.73
N VAL A 226 -2.47 -2.68 -12.38
CA VAL A 226 -3.89 -2.29 -12.35
C VAL A 226 -4.80 -3.40 -11.87
N ASP A 227 -4.23 -4.58 -11.60
CA ASP A 227 -4.96 -5.68 -10.98
C ASP A 227 -4.78 -5.54 -9.46
N THR A 228 -5.78 -5.91 -8.67
CA THR A 228 -5.58 -6.13 -7.24
C THR A 228 -5.14 -7.58 -6.99
N PRO A 229 -4.64 -7.91 -5.78
CA PRO A 229 -4.42 -9.30 -5.39
C PRO A 229 -5.68 -10.18 -5.52
N ASN A 230 -6.87 -9.59 -5.45
CA ASN A 230 -8.15 -10.29 -5.59
C ASN A 230 -8.53 -10.36 -7.08
N ASP A 231 -8.71 -11.57 -7.60
CA ASP A 231 -9.05 -11.72 -9.02
C ASP A 231 -10.45 -11.18 -9.29
N GLY A 232 -10.62 -10.52 -10.44
CA GLY A 232 -11.87 -9.83 -10.79
C GLY A 232 -12.01 -8.43 -10.22
N ILE A 233 -11.08 -7.97 -9.38
CA ILE A 233 -11.06 -6.59 -8.89
C ILE A 233 -9.80 -5.88 -9.39
N PHE A 234 -10.01 -4.72 -10.01
CA PHE A 234 -8.99 -3.87 -10.63
C PHE A 234 -9.02 -2.49 -9.98
N ILE A 235 -7.95 -1.72 -10.17
CA ILE A 235 -7.77 -0.37 -9.61
C ILE A 235 -7.35 0.59 -10.72
N ALA A 236 -7.80 1.85 -10.62
CA ALA A 236 -7.45 2.90 -11.56
C ALA A 236 -7.37 4.28 -10.90
N GLY A 237 -6.43 5.10 -11.35
CA GLY A 237 -6.33 6.50 -10.98
C GLY A 237 -5.81 6.72 -9.56
N GLY A 238 -6.27 7.82 -8.95
CA GLY A 238 -5.89 8.23 -7.60
C GLY A 238 -6.17 7.21 -6.50
N ALA A 239 -6.99 6.18 -6.77
CA ALA A 239 -7.27 5.11 -5.82
C ALA A 239 -6.04 4.26 -5.49
N GLU A 240 -5.12 4.08 -6.45
CA GLU A 240 -3.88 3.29 -6.26
C GLU A 240 -2.71 4.12 -5.74
N SER A 241 -2.60 5.38 -6.15
CA SER A 241 -1.55 6.29 -5.68
C SER A 241 -1.77 7.71 -6.22
N PRO A 242 -1.13 8.75 -5.63
CA PRO A 242 -1.14 10.10 -6.19
C PRO A 242 -0.49 10.12 -7.57
N LYS A 243 -1.22 10.61 -8.58
CA LYS A 243 -0.78 10.64 -9.99
C LYS A 243 -1.50 11.71 -10.79
N ASP A 244 -0.91 12.11 -11.92
CA ASP A 244 -1.50 13.13 -12.79
C ASP A 244 -2.71 12.59 -13.60
N ILE A 245 -3.41 13.48 -14.29
CA ILE A 245 -4.59 13.14 -15.11
C ILE A 245 -4.22 12.17 -16.25
N ARG A 246 -3.09 12.37 -16.91
CA ARG A 246 -2.66 11.56 -18.05
C ARG A 246 -2.31 10.13 -17.61
N GLU A 247 -1.60 9.99 -16.50
CA GLU A 247 -1.32 8.69 -15.87
C GLU A 247 -2.63 8.02 -15.46
N THR A 248 -3.56 8.77 -14.86
CA THR A 248 -4.90 8.27 -14.48
C THR A 248 -5.68 7.73 -15.68
N VAL A 249 -5.77 8.49 -16.79
CA VAL A 249 -6.48 8.07 -18.00
C VAL A 249 -5.83 6.84 -18.64
N THR A 250 -4.49 6.80 -18.64
CA THR A 250 -3.72 5.66 -19.15
C THR A 250 -3.99 4.41 -18.31
N GLN A 251 -3.96 4.54 -16.98
CA GLN A 251 -4.23 3.45 -16.04
C GLN A 251 -5.67 2.96 -16.12
N ALA A 252 -6.65 3.86 -16.29
CA ALA A 252 -8.05 3.51 -16.49
C ALA A 252 -8.25 2.67 -17.76
N SER A 253 -7.56 3.03 -18.85
CA SER A 253 -7.58 2.25 -20.10
C SER A 253 -6.97 0.86 -19.92
N ALA A 254 -5.86 0.77 -19.17
CA ALA A 254 -5.24 -0.50 -18.83
C ALA A 254 -6.15 -1.38 -17.94
N ALA A 255 -6.78 -0.80 -16.92
CA ALA A 255 -7.74 -1.50 -16.05
C ALA A 255 -8.94 -2.02 -16.85
N ALA A 256 -9.49 -1.21 -17.77
CA ALA A 256 -10.56 -1.63 -18.67
C ALA A 256 -10.13 -2.79 -19.58
N GLY A 257 -8.92 -2.76 -20.14
CA GLY A 257 -8.37 -3.86 -20.94
C GLY A 257 -8.19 -5.15 -20.15
N ARG A 258 -7.66 -5.06 -18.93
CA ARG A 258 -7.48 -6.21 -18.02
C ARG A 258 -8.83 -6.80 -17.57
N CYS A 259 -9.78 -5.94 -17.28
CA CYS A 259 -11.16 -6.30 -16.96
C CYS A 259 -11.83 -7.00 -18.14
N SER A 260 -11.77 -6.40 -19.34
CA SER A 260 -12.32 -6.96 -20.58
C SER A 260 -11.80 -8.38 -20.86
N ARG A 261 -10.49 -8.61 -20.67
CA ARG A 261 -9.87 -9.95 -20.82
C ARG A 261 -10.51 -11.01 -19.91
N LEU A 262 -10.91 -10.64 -18.71
CA LEU A 262 -11.57 -11.56 -17.77
C LEU A 262 -13.01 -11.85 -18.20
N ILE A 263 -13.79 -10.81 -18.48
CA ILE A 263 -15.23 -10.96 -18.77
C ILE A 263 -15.51 -11.53 -20.17
N SER A 264 -14.64 -11.26 -21.15
CA SER A 264 -14.82 -11.71 -22.55
C SER A 264 -14.78 -13.22 -22.73
N LYS A 265 -14.13 -13.96 -21.81
CA LYS A 265 -14.06 -15.42 -21.88
C LYS A 265 -15.35 -16.11 -21.41
N GLY A 266 -16.21 -15.45 -20.65
CA GLY A 266 -17.41 -16.04 -20.05
C GLY A 266 -17.15 -17.05 -18.92
N GLU A 267 -15.95 -17.63 -18.86
CA GLU A 267 -15.50 -18.55 -17.80
C GLU A 267 -14.09 -18.18 -17.29
N PHE A 268 -13.82 -18.53 -16.04
CA PHE A 268 -12.51 -18.31 -15.40
C PHE A 268 -12.14 -19.54 -14.56
N HIS A 269 -10.94 -20.06 -14.79
CA HIS A 269 -10.38 -21.16 -14.00
C HIS A 269 -9.70 -20.61 -12.76
N VAL A 270 -10.11 -21.12 -11.60
CA VAL A 270 -9.47 -20.83 -10.32
C VAL A 270 -8.58 -22.01 -9.98
N GLU A 271 -7.34 -21.74 -9.60
CA GLU A 271 -6.48 -22.80 -9.07
C GLU A 271 -7.13 -23.39 -7.81
N PRO A 272 -7.21 -24.73 -7.68
CA PRO A 272 -7.82 -25.37 -6.51
C PRO A 272 -6.86 -25.35 -5.30
N LEU A 273 -6.23 -24.21 -5.04
CA LEU A 273 -5.31 -23.97 -3.92
C LEU A 273 -6.02 -23.12 -2.87
N TYR A 274 -7.09 -23.67 -2.29
CA TYR A 274 -7.82 -23.02 -1.21
C TYR A 274 -7.93 -23.92 0.02
N ALA A 275 -8.35 -23.30 1.12
CA ALA A 275 -8.56 -23.94 2.40
C ALA A 275 -10.00 -24.46 2.52
N PHE A 276 -10.16 -25.60 3.19
CA PHE A 276 -11.44 -26.17 3.56
C PHE A 276 -11.58 -26.25 5.08
N VAL A 277 -12.81 -26.18 5.57
CA VAL A 277 -13.14 -26.30 6.98
C VAL A 277 -13.87 -27.62 7.23
N ASP A 278 -13.32 -28.42 8.12
CA ASP A 278 -13.98 -29.55 8.75
C ASP A 278 -14.97 -29.00 9.78
N VAL A 279 -16.26 -29.07 9.43
CA VAL A 279 -17.35 -28.49 10.22
C VAL A 279 -17.50 -29.15 11.58
N GLU A 280 -17.12 -30.41 11.73
CA GLU A 280 -17.25 -31.15 12.99
C GLU A 280 -16.16 -30.76 14.00
N LYS A 281 -14.98 -30.36 13.52
CA LYS A 281 -13.87 -29.89 14.36
C LYS A 281 -13.89 -28.40 14.64
N CYS A 282 -14.65 -27.62 13.87
CA CYS A 282 -14.67 -26.17 14.02
C CYS A 282 -15.42 -25.76 15.29
N ASN A 283 -14.78 -24.96 16.15
CA ASN A 283 -15.41 -24.41 17.36
C ASN A 283 -15.81 -22.92 17.22
N SER A 284 -15.82 -22.40 15.99
CA SER A 284 -16.28 -21.04 15.68
C SER A 284 -15.51 -19.92 16.43
N CYS A 285 -14.23 -20.15 16.77
CA CYS A 285 -13.42 -19.19 17.53
C CYS A 285 -13.06 -17.89 16.78
N GLY A 286 -13.09 -17.88 15.44
CA GLY A 286 -12.83 -16.68 14.63
C GLY A 286 -11.36 -16.35 14.37
N ILE A 287 -10.39 -17.11 14.89
CA ILE A 287 -8.95 -16.83 14.70
C ILE A 287 -8.59 -16.75 13.21
N CYS A 288 -9.13 -17.66 12.40
CA CYS A 288 -8.90 -17.74 10.96
C CYS A 288 -9.27 -16.47 10.19
N VAL A 289 -10.30 -15.73 10.64
CA VAL A 289 -10.71 -14.44 10.05
C VAL A 289 -9.56 -13.44 10.17
N SER A 290 -8.97 -13.32 11.36
CA SER A 290 -7.83 -12.42 11.62
C SER A 290 -6.52 -12.80 10.89
N ARG A 291 -6.47 -13.98 10.27
CA ARG A 291 -5.30 -14.49 9.54
C ARG A 291 -5.41 -14.30 8.04
N CYS A 292 -6.61 -14.02 7.52
CA CYS A 292 -6.84 -13.91 6.09
C CYS A 292 -6.76 -12.44 5.64
N PRO A 293 -5.72 -12.02 4.90
CA PRO A 293 -5.64 -10.65 4.39
C PRO A 293 -6.56 -10.40 3.18
N TYR A 294 -7.24 -11.44 2.68
CA TYR A 294 -8.13 -11.40 1.52
C TYR A 294 -9.62 -11.40 1.89
N ASN A 295 -9.93 -11.41 3.19
CA ASN A 295 -11.26 -11.67 3.76
C ASN A 295 -12.00 -12.84 3.10
N ALA A 296 -11.25 -13.89 2.73
CA ALA A 296 -11.83 -15.12 2.20
C ALA A 296 -12.54 -15.95 3.26
N VAL A 297 -12.44 -15.58 4.55
CA VAL A 297 -12.95 -16.36 5.68
C VAL A 297 -13.95 -15.53 6.46
N SER A 298 -15.13 -16.08 6.71
CA SER A 298 -16.16 -15.52 7.60
C SER A 298 -16.55 -16.51 8.69
N VAL A 299 -16.96 -16.01 9.86
CA VAL A 299 -17.42 -16.81 11.00
C VAL A 299 -18.54 -16.05 11.70
N ASN A 300 -19.71 -16.66 11.87
CA ASN A 300 -20.74 -16.12 12.77
C ASN A 300 -20.58 -16.71 14.16
N ARG A 301 -20.02 -15.92 15.08
CA ARG A 301 -19.74 -16.36 16.46
C ARG A 301 -21.00 -16.46 17.33
N GLU A 302 -22.01 -15.65 17.04
CA GLU A 302 -23.26 -15.60 17.82
C GLU A 302 -24.11 -16.85 17.54
N GLU A 303 -24.24 -17.20 16.26
CA GLU A 303 -24.94 -18.42 15.82
C GLU A 303 -24.09 -19.69 16.01
N LYS A 304 -22.85 -19.56 16.50
CA LYS A 304 -21.85 -20.63 16.58
C LYS A 304 -21.63 -21.36 15.24
N ALA A 305 -21.90 -20.70 14.12
CA ALA A 305 -21.73 -21.29 12.81
C ALA A 305 -20.25 -21.56 12.52
N PRO A 306 -19.89 -22.73 11.96
CA PRO A 306 -18.53 -23.03 11.54
C PRO A 306 -17.95 -21.96 10.60
N ALA A 307 -16.63 -21.86 10.55
CA ALA A 307 -15.97 -20.97 9.61
C ALA A 307 -16.32 -21.35 8.16
N HIS A 308 -16.63 -20.33 7.36
CA HIS A 308 -16.89 -20.47 5.94
C HIS A 308 -15.76 -19.82 5.14
N ILE A 309 -15.23 -20.56 4.16
CA ILE A 309 -14.17 -20.08 3.28
C ILE A 309 -14.74 -19.92 1.88
N ILE A 310 -14.65 -18.71 1.34
CA ILE A 310 -15.07 -18.39 -0.02
C ILE A 310 -13.91 -18.77 -0.96
N PRO A 311 -14.00 -19.86 -1.74
CA PRO A 311 -12.85 -20.41 -2.46
C PRO A 311 -12.21 -19.43 -3.45
N ILE A 312 -13.02 -18.64 -4.16
CA ILE A 312 -12.54 -17.65 -5.15
C ILE A 312 -11.67 -16.55 -4.54
N LEU A 313 -11.84 -16.23 -3.26
CA LEU A 313 -11.04 -15.23 -2.56
C LEU A 313 -9.80 -15.83 -1.89
N CYS A 314 -9.76 -17.16 -1.69
CA CYS A 314 -8.68 -17.82 -0.98
C CYS A 314 -7.48 -18.04 -1.91
N LYS A 315 -6.36 -17.38 -1.61
CA LYS A 315 -5.11 -17.49 -2.39
C LYS A 315 -4.20 -18.64 -1.98
N GLY A 316 -4.63 -19.50 -1.05
CA GLY A 316 -3.87 -20.70 -0.71
C GLY A 316 -2.65 -20.52 0.18
N CYS A 317 -2.51 -19.38 0.89
CA CYS A 317 -1.32 -19.12 1.70
C CYS A 317 -1.14 -20.09 2.87
N GLY A 318 -2.25 -20.62 3.42
CA GLY A 318 -2.24 -21.62 4.48
C GLY A 318 -2.04 -21.12 5.91
N THR A 319 -1.98 -19.81 6.13
CA THR A 319 -1.80 -19.22 7.47
C THR A 319 -2.93 -19.57 8.42
N CYS A 320 -4.19 -19.57 7.96
CA CYS A 320 -5.34 -19.92 8.80
C CYS A 320 -5.33 -21.40 9.21
N ALA A 321 -4.83 -22.29 8.34
CA ALA A 321 -4.65 -23.71 8.66
C ALA A 321 -3.63 -23.89 9.80
N ALA A 322 -2.46 -23.26 9.67
CA ALA A 322 -1.37 -23.34 10.65
C ALA A 322 -1.66 -22.72 12.03
N ASP A 323 -2.71 -21.90 12.13
CA ASP A 323 -3.12 -21.25 13.39
C ASP A 323 -4.47 -21.77 13.92
N CYS A 324 -5.07 -22.76 13.25
CA CYS A 324 -6.36 -23.30 13.67
C CYS A 324 -6.16 -24.14 14.96
N PRO A 325 -6.72 -23.73 16.11
CA PRO A 325 -6.46 -24.42 17.37
C PRO A 325 -7.08 -25.83 17.45
N THR A 326 -8.06 -26.13 16.61
CA THR A 326 -8.73 -27.43 16.55
C THR A 326 -8.33 -28.26 15.33
N ASN A 327 -7.36 -27.79 14.53
CA ASN A 327 -6.96 -28.42 13.27
C ASN A 327 -8.15 -28.69 12.33
N ALA A 328 -9.15 -27.82 12.38
CA ALA A 328 -10.35 -27.90 11.54
C ALA A 328 -10.11 -27.40 10.11
N ILE A 329 -9.00 -26.70 9.84
CA ILE A 329 -8.75 -26.09 8.53
C ILE A 329 -7.65 -26.85 7.82
N THR A 330 -7.94 -27.34 6.61
CA THR A 330 -6.99 -28.09 5.77
C THR A 330 -6.77 -27.38 4.44
N MET A 331 -5.53 -27.40 3.95
CA MET A 331 -5.17 -26.87 2.62
C MET A 331 -5.24 -27.95 1.55
N THR A 332 -5.78 -27.60 0.38
CA THR A 332 -5.70 -28.45 -0.82
C THR A 332 -4.26 -28.54 -1.32
N ASN A 333 -3.80 -29.73 -1.72
CA ASN A 333 -2.45 -30.04 -2.24
C ASN A 333 -1.27 -29.73 -1.29
N PHE A 334 -1.53 -29.20 -0.09
CA PHE A 334 -0.55 -28.93 0.96
C PHE A 334 -1.13 -29.27 2.34
N THR A 335 -1.81 -30.42 2.45
CA THR A 335 -2.43 -30.88 3.70
C THR A 335 -1.37 -31.13 4.78
N ASP A 336 -1.77 -31.11 6.05
CA ASP A 336 -0.85 -31.45 7.16
C ASP A 336 -0.26 -32.85 6.96
N ALA A 337 -1.10 -33.82 6.57
CA ALA A 337 -0.68 -35.18 6.30
C ALA A 337 0.40 -35.25 5.20
N MET A 338 0.25 -34.51 4.10
CA MET A 338 1.25 -34.49 3.03
C MET A 338 2.59 -33.90 3.50
N ILE A 339 2.56 -32.84 4.31
CA ILE A 339 3.77 -32.19 4.83
C ILE A 339 4.45 -33.09 5.85
N LEU A 340 3.70 -33.64 6.82
CA LEU A 340 4.22 -34.58 7.82
C LEU A 340 4.84 -35.83 7.17
N ARG A 341 4.22 -36.37 6.12
CA ARG A 341 4.81 -37.50 5.37
C ARG A 341 6.09 -37.11 4.63
N GLN A 342 6.18 -35.91 4.07
CA GLN A 342 7.44 -35.43 3.49
C GLN A 342 8.56 -35.34 4.56
N ILE A 343 8.24 -34.88 5.77
CA ILE A 343 9.19 -34.85 6.89
C ILE A 343 9.64 -36.28 7.25
N ASP A 344 8.69 -37.22 7.41
CA ASP A 344 9.00 -38.63 7.75
C ASP A 344 9.96 -39.26 6.75
N ILE A 345 9.73 -39.04 5.45
CA ILE A 345 10.55 -39.59 4.37
C ILE A 345 11.90 -38.87 4.31
N ALA A 346 11.91 -37.54 4.41
CA ALA A 346 13.15 -36.77 4.40
C ALA A 346 14.10 -37.17 5.54
N LEU A 347 13.55 -37.53 6.70
CA LEU A 347 14.29 -37.90 7.92
C LEU A 347 14.34 -39.40 8.19
N ARG A 348 14.00 -40.25 7.22
CA ARG A 348 14.01 -41.71 7.43
C ARG A 348 15.38 -42.24 7.87
N ASP A 349 16.43 -41.79 7.20
CA ASP A 349 17.81 -42.24 7.40
C ASP A 349 18.70 -41.07 7.84
N ASN A 350 19.66 -41.30 8.74
CA ASN A 350 20.63 -40.30 9.21
C ASN A 350 20.00 -38.94 9.56
N ALA A 351 18.86 -38.96 10.26
CA ALA A 351 18.07 -37.76 10.56
C ALA A 351 18.87 -36.65 11.24
N SER A 352 19.74 -37.04 12.18
CA SER A 352 20.60 -36.14 12.95
C SER A 352 21.59 -35.36 12.09
N GLU A 353 21.92 -35.85 10.89
CA GLU A 353 22.84 -35.18 9.97
C GLU A 353 22.11 -34.22 9.00
N LYS A 354 20.77 -34.25 8.96
CA LYS A 354 19.98 -33.56 7.95
C LYS A 354 19.46 -32.21 8.42
N VAL A 355 19.38 -31.26 7.48
CA VAL A 355 18.71 -29.97 7.66
C VAL A 355 17.41 -29.96 6.87
N ILE A 356 16.27 -29.81 7.56
CA ILE A 356 14.98 -29.60 6.88
C ILE A 356 14.80 -28.12 6.57
N ILE A 357 14.41 -27.80 5.35
CA ILE A 357 14.13 -26.43 4.93
C ILE A 357 12.68 -26.34 4.50
N PHE A 358 11.85 -25.65 5.27
CA PHE A 358 10.54 -25.24 4.79
C PHE A 358 10.69 -24.00 3.93
N ALA A 359 10.55 -24.16 2.62
CA ALA A 359 10.75 -23.08 1.66
C ALA A 359 9.40 -22.60 1.10
N CYS A 360 9.12 -21.31 1.27
CA CYS A 360 8.02 -20.63 0.57
C CYS A 360 8.17 -20.80 -0.95
N ASN A 361 7.08 -21.18 -1.61
CA ASN A 361 6.99 -21.47 -3.04
C ASN A 361 7.50 -20.32 -3.93
N TRP A 362 7.18 -19.08 -3.57
CA TRP A 362 7.41 -17.92 -4.45
C TRP A 362 8.84 -17.39 -4.43
N CYS A 363 9.45 -17.32 -3.23
CA CYS A 363 10.74 -16.64 -3.06
C CYS A 363 11.84 -17.60 -2.66
N SER A 364 11.72 -18.26 -1.50
CA SER A 364 12.78 -19.09 -0.95
C SER A 364 13.06 -20.33 -1.81
N TYR A 365 12.00 -21.01 -2.29
CA TYR A 365 12.15 -22.15 -3.20
C TYR A 365 12.76 -21.73 -4.54
N ALA A 366 12.31 -20.61 -5.12
CA ALA A 366 12.89 -20.04 -6.33
C ALA A 366 14.36 -19.61 -6.14
N GLY A 367 14.71 -19.10 -4.95
CA GLY A 367 16.09 -18.80 -4.57
C GLY A 367 16.96 -20.06 -4.51
N ALA A 368 16.43 -21.16 -3.98
CA ALA A 368 17.10 -22.46 -3.99
C ALA A 368 17.32 -22.99 -5.42
N ASP A 369 16.30 -22.88 -6.27
CA ASP A 369 16.40 -23.23 -7.70
C ASP A 369 17.47 -22.39 -8.39
N LEU A 370 17.51 -21.08 -8.12
CA LEU A 370 18.53 -20.18 -8.65
C LEU A 370 19.94 -20.56 -8.19
N SER A 371 20.13 -21.00 -6.94
CA SER A 371 21.41 -21.56 -6.48
C SER A 371 21.82 -22.75 -7.35
N GLY A 372 20.87 -23.66 -7.62
CA GLY A 372 21.10 -24.84 -8.45
C GLY A 372 21.45 -24.50 -9.90
N THR A 373 20.65 -23.67 -10.56
CA THR A 373 20.89 -23.26 -11.96
C THR A 373 22.15 -22.43 -12.12
N SER A 374 22.53 -21.67 -11.09
CA SER A 374 23.77 -20.89 -11.04
C SER A 374 24.98 -21.71 -10.58
N ARG A 375 24.80 -23.01 -10.31
CA ARG A 375 25.85 -23.96 -9.86
C ARG A 375 26.55 -23.55 -8.56
N ILE A 376 25.87 -22.79 -7.71
CA ILE A 376 26.40 -22.36 -6.41
C ILE A 376 26.37 -23.57 -5.47
N GLN A 377 27.55 -23.92 -4.94
CA GLN A 377 27.70 -25.11 -4.10
C GLN A 377 27.26 -24.83 -2.66
N TYR A 378 26.55 -25.79 -2.07
CA TYR A 378 26.22 -25.87 -0.65
C TYR A 378 26.05 -27.35 -0.26
N GLN A 379 25.93 -27.63 1.03
CA GLN A 379 25.96 -28.98 1.58
C GLN A 379 24.74 -29.82 1.14
N THR A 380 25.00 -31.09 0.85
CA THR A 380 24.03 -32.07 0.31
C THR A 380 23.13 -32.72 1.37
N ASN A 381 23.33 -32.39 2.64
CA ASN A 381 22.55 -32.91 3.77
C ASN A 381 21.22 -32.15 3.99
N THR A 382 20.81 -31.31 3.05
CA THR A 382 19.58 -30.51 3.15
C THR A 382 18.41 -31.18 2.44
N ARG A 383 17.20 -31.02 2.97
CA ARG A 383 15.96 -31.51 2.36
C ARG A 383 14.93 -30.40 2.37
N ILE A 384 14.53 -29.95 1.18
CA ILE A 384 13.57 -28.88 1.01
C ILE A 384 12.15 -29.48 1.01
N ILE A 385 11.29 -28.94 1.87
CA ILE A 385 9.85 -29.19 1.88
C ILE A 385 9.18 -27.89 1.46
N ARG A 386 8.50 -27.92 0.31
CA ARG A 386 7.87 -26.73 -0.25
C ARG A 386 6.52 -26.47 0.42
N THR A 387 6.29 -25.23 0.82
CA THR A 387 4.97 -24.75 1.26
C THR A 387 4.58 -23.52 0.45
N MET A 388 3.28 -23.24 0.27
CA MET A 388 2.87 -22.04 -0.48
C MET A 388 3.42 -20.76 0.18
N CYS A 389 3.37 -20.67 1.50
CA CYS A 389 3.90 -19.56 2.28
C CYS A 389 4.69 -20.06 3.49
N SER A 390 5.61 -19.26 4.02
CA SER A 390 6.15 -19.48 5.37
C SER A 390 5.05 -19.45 6.43
N GLY A 391 3.98 -18.67 6.21
CA GLY A 391 2.79 -18.62 7.06
C GLY A 391 2.05 -19.96 7.19
N ARG A 392 2.19 -20.88 6.23
CA ARG A 392 1.63 -22.24 6.28
C ARG A 392 2.33 -23.15 7.28
N VAL A 393 3.56 -22.83 7.66
CA VAL A 393 4.37 -23.71 8.51
C VAL A 393 3.83 -23.65 9.92
N ASP A 394 3.17 -24.74 10.29
CA ASP A 394 2.65 -25.00 11.62
C ASP A 394 3.80 -25.24 12.59
N ILE A 395 3.60 -24.85 13.86
CA ILE A 395 4.52 -25.20 14.93
C ILE A 395 4.70 -26.72 15.04
N ASP A 396 3.64 -27.50 14.82
CA ASP A 396 3.68 -28.95 14.92
C ASP A 396 4.55 -29.60 13.84
N PHE A 397 4.70 -28.96 12.67
CA PHE A 397 5.68 -29.43 11.67
C PHE A 397 7.11 -29.28 12.17
N ILE A 398 7.43 -28.16 12.82
CA ILE A 398 8.76 -27.93 13.39
C ILE A 398 9.03 -28.90 14.54
N LYS A 399 8.05 -29.12 15.42
CA LYS A 399 8.15 -30.12 16.50
C LYS A 399 8.41 -31.51 15.93
N HIS A 400 7.60 -31.92 14.96
CA HIS A 400 7.72 -33.23 14.32
C HIS A 400 9.09 -33.44 13.68
N CYS A 401 9.68 -32.42 13.02
CA CYS A 401 11.05 -32.50 12.53
C CYS A 401 12.05 -32.88 13.62
N PHE A 402 11.99 -32.22 14.79
CA PHE A 402 12.91 -32.51 15.89
C PHE A 402 12.61 -33.83 16.59
N GLU A 403 11.35 -34.21 16.74
CA GLU A 403 10.93 -35.52 17.28
C GLU A 403 11.41 -36.68 16.38
N ARG A 404 11.48 -36.44 15.06
CA ARG A 404 12.07 -37.37 14.08
C ARG A 404 13.61 -37.29 14.02
N GLY A 405 14.24 -36.44 14.83
CA GLY A 405 15.68 -36.37 15.00
C GLY A 405 16.41 -35.44 14.02
N ALA A 406 15.72 -34.50 13.34
CA ALA A 406 16.37 -33.57 12.40
C ALA A 406 17.54 -32.81 13.04
N GLY A 407 18.70 -32.78 12.38
CA GLY A 407 19.88 -32.03 12.81
C GLY A 407 19.61 -30.53 12.99
N ALA A 408 18.93 -29.90 12.02
CA ALA A 408 18.44 -28.53 12.14
C ALA A 408 17.22 -28.29 11.25
N VAL A 409 16.52 -27.20 11.48
CA VAL A 409 15.35 -26.79 10.70
C VAL A 409 15.46 -25.31 10.32
N ILE A 410 15.24 -25.01 9.04
CA ILE A 410 15.17 -23.65 8.50
C ILE A 410 13.74 -23.40 8.04
N LEU A 411 13.14 -22.31 8.50
CA LEU A 411 11.91 -21.76 7.94
C LEU A 411 12.25 -20.55 7.07
N SER A 412 12.00 -20.63 5.77
CA SER A 412 12.36 -19.54 4.87
C SER A 412 11.22 -19.04 4.00
N GLY A 413 11.13 -17.71 3.87
CA GLY A 413 10.08 -17.01 3.15
C GLY A 413 10.57 -15.81 2.36
N CYS A 414 9.62 -15.08 1.76
CA CYS A 414 9.88 -13.79 1.14
C CYS A 414 10.28 -12.76 2.19
N HIS A 415 11.01 -11.72 1.79
CA HIS A 415 11.25 -10.55 2.65
C HIS A 415 9.95 -9.98 3.21
N PRO A 416 9.94 -9.48 4.46
CA PRO A 416 8.75 -8.92 5.11
C PRO A 416 7.93 -8.00 4.21
N GLN A 417 8.58 -7.10 3.47
CA GLN A 417 7.93 -6.12 2.60
C GLN A 417 7.49 -6.69 1.24
N ASP A 418 8.00 -7.86 0.85
CA ASP A 418 7.78 -8.48 -0.46
C ASP A 418 6.90 -9.75 -0.36
N CYS A 419 6.09 -9.84 0.70
CA CYS A 419 5.25 -11.01 0.92
C CYS A 419 4.22 -11.15 -0.21
N HIS A 420 4.30 -12.25 -0.96
CA HIS A 420 3.31 -12.57 -2.01
C HIS A 420 1.90 -12.80 -1.46
N TYR A 421 1.81 -13.04 -0.14
CA TYR A 421 0.55 -13.23 0.57
C TYR A 421 0.20 -12.09 1.53
N ILE A 422 0.71 -10.88 1.27
CA ILE A 422 0.49 -9.65 2.05
C ILE A 422 1.13 -9.71 3.45
N SER A 423 0.74 -10.67 4.31
CA SER A 423 1.15 -10.74 5.72
C SER A 423 1.48 -12.16 6.20
N GLY A 424 1.61 -13.14 5.29
CA GLY A 424 1.82 -14.53 5.67
C GLY A 424 3.12 -14.77 6.46
N ASN A 425 4.20 -14.06 6.13
CA ASN A 425 5.48 -14.12 6.85
C ASN A 425 5.43 -13.47 8.24
N ASP A 426 4.62 -12.42 8.44
CA ASP A 426 4.41 -11.82 9.76
C ASP A 426 3.86 -12.84 10.77
N PHE A 427 2.94 -13.69 10.33
CA PHE A 427 2.38 -14.74 11.17
C PHE A 427 3.38 -15.87 11.45
N ALA A 428 4.27 -16.17 10.51
CA ALA A 428 5.40 -17.07 10.76
C ALA A 428 6.31 -16.51 11.86
N VAL A 429 6.67 -15.22 11.81
CA VAL A 429 7.46 -14.54 12.86
C VAL A 429 6.74 -14.57 14.21
N LYS A 430 5.43 -14.33 14.24
CA LYS A 430 4.65 -14.38 15.48
C LYS A 430 4.69 -15.77 16.15
N ARG A 431 4.89 -16.85 15.38
CA ARG A 431 5.04 -18.22 15.93
C ARG A 431 6.42 -18.53 16.48
N ASP A 432 7.46 -17.79 16.07
CA ASP A 432 8.85 -18.01 16.50
C ASP A 432 8.97 -18.12 18.03
N LYS A 433 8.32 -17.21 18.77
CA LYS A 433 8.33 -17.21 20.24
C LYS A 433 7.80 -18.52 20.83
N LYS A 434 6.72 -19.08 20.25
CA LYS A 434 6.13 -20.34 20.72
C LYS A 434 7.01 -21.54 20.37
N ILE A 435 7.62 -21.53 19.18
CA ILE A 435 8.56 -22.56 18.73
C ILE A 435 9.76 -22.60 19.66
N ARG A 436 10.44 -21.46 19.88
CA ARG A 436 11.62 -21.37 20.74
C ARG A 436 11.32 -21.73 22.19
N PHE A 437 10.15 -21.32 22.71
CA PHE A 437 9.72 -21.73 24.06
C PHE A 437 9.60 -23.26 24.18
N TRP A 438 8.98 -23.91 23.19
CA TRP A 438 8.88 -25.37 23.17
C TRP A 438 10.26 -26.04 23.02
N MET A 439 11.14 -25.51 22.16
CA MET A 439 12.51 -26.03 22.00
C MET A 439 13.29 -25.98 23.31
N LYS A 440 13.24 -24.84 24.02
CA LYS A 440 13.88 -24.68 25.34
C LYS A 440 13.37 -25.71 26.35
N LYS A 441 12.05 -25.93 26.40
CA LYS A 441 11.44 -26.94 27.29
C LYS A 441 11.94 -28.36 27.00
N ASN A 442 12.24 -28.66 25.73
CA ASN A 442 12.72 -29.98 25.29
C ASN A 442 14.25 -30.07 25.15
N LYS A 443 15.00 -29.09 25.69
CA LYS A 443 16.48 -29.06 25.67
C LYS A 443 17.07 -29.11 24.25
N ILE A 444 16.38 -28.53 23.27
CA ILE A 444 16.88 -28.38 21.90
C ILE A 444 17.64 -27.06 21.83
N ASP A 445 18.86 -27.09 21.30
CA ASP A 445 19.68 -25.89 21.07
C ASP A 445 18.96 -24.90 20.13
N ASP A 446 18.90 -23.64 20.55
CA ASP A 446 18.23 -22.55 19.82
C ASP A 446 18.84 -22.31 18.42
N ASN A 447 20.13 -22.60 18.25
CA ASN A 447 20.84 -22.46 16.97
C ASN A 447 20.42 -23.51 15.93
N ARG A 448 19.66 -24.54 16.33
CA ARG A 448 19.15 -25.57 15.41
C ARG A 448 17.86 -25.14 14.69
N PHE A 449 17.32 -23.96 14.99
CA PHE A 449 16.17 -23.38 14.28
C PHE A 449 16.42 -21.94 13.86
N SER A 450 16.30 -21.65 12.57
CA SER A 450 16.38 -20.29 12.03
C SER A 450 15.19 -19.94 11.14
N ILE A 451 14.84 -18.65 11.15
CA ILE A 451 13.89 -18.05 10.22
C ILE A 451 14.65 -17.11 9.30
N GLU A 452 14.53 -17.32 8.00
CA GLU A 452 15.40 -16.68 7.00
C GLU A 452 14.61 -16.10 5.83
N TRP A 453 14.94 -14.89 5.40
CA TRP A 453 14.23 -14.19 4.33
C TRP A 453 15.07 -14.13 3.06
N ILE A 454 14.59 -14.80 2.02
CA ILE A 454 15.32 -15.04 0.78
C ILE A 454 14.40 -14.75 -0.39
N SER A 455 14.80 -13.81 -1.24
CA SER A 455 14.12 -13.49 -2.51
C SER A 455 14.45 -14.52 -3.59
N ALA A 456 13.64 -14.56 -4.65
CA ALA A 456 13.89 -15.43 -5.80
C ALA A 456 15.24 -15.14 -6.50
N ALA A 457 15.79 -13.93 -6.35
CA ALA A 457 17.06 -13.52 -6.94
C ALA A 457 18.28 -13.76 -6.01
N GLU A 458 18.05 -14.23 -4.77
CA GLU A 458 19.07 -14.34 -3.73
C GLU A 458 19.66 -15.78 -3.62
N GLY A 459 19.97 -16.41 -4.75
CA GLY A 459 20.49 -17.79 -4.77
C GLY A 459 21.84 -17.97 -4.04
N LYS A 460 22.72 -16.98 -4.05
CA LYS A 460 23.96 -17.01 -3.26
C LYS A 460 23.69 -17.01 -1.76
N LYS A 461 22.79 -16.13 -1.32
CA LYS A 461 22.39 -16.02 0.09
C LYS A 461 21.74 -17.31 0.60
N PHE A 462 20.91 -17.96 -0.22
CA PHE A 462 20.37 -19.28 0.10
C PHE A 462 21.48 -20.29 0.39
N ALA A 463 22.45 -20.42 -0.51
CA ALA A 463 23.58 -21.32 -0.34
C ALA A 463 24.42 -20.99 0.91
N ASP A 464 24.69 -19.71 1.17
CA ASP A 464 25.46 -19.24 2.33
C ASP A 464 24.76 -19.59 3.65
N ILE A 465 23.44 -19.34 3.75
CA ILE A 465 22.61 -19.66 4.92
C ILE A 465 22.57 -21.16 5.17
N VAL A 466 22.30 -21.94 4.11
CA VAL A 466 22.29 -23.40 4.18
C VAL A 466 23.65 -23.92 4.66
N SER A 467 24.74 -23.34 4.16
CA SER A 467 26.09 -23.73 4.55
C SER A 467 26.38 -23.44 6.01
N LYS A 468 25.97 -22.26 6.48
CA LYS A 468 26.08 -21.85 7.87
C LYS A 468 25.33 -22.82 8.78
N VAL A 469 24.05 -23.10 8.52
CA VAL A 469 23.24 -23.99 9.36
C VAL A 469 23.75 -25.43 9.32
N SER A 470 24.15 -25.92 8.15
CA SER A 470 24.70 -27.28 8.01
C SER A 470 26.00 -27.49 8.80
N SER A 471 26.77 -26.43 9.04
CA SER A 471 27.98 -26.50 9.89
C SER A 471 27.68 -26.75 11.37
N ILE A 472 26.48 -26.34 11.84
CA ILE A 472 26.02 -26.53 13.22
C ILE A 472 25.69 -28.01 13.45
N VAL A 473 25.14 -28.69 12.45
CA VAL A 473 24.73 -30.10 12.51
C VAL A 473 25.91 -31.08 12.59
N LYS A 474 27.10 -30.66 12.14
CA LYS A 474 28.32 -31.50 12.15
C LYS A 474 29.07 -31.53 13.49
N LYS A 475 28.60 -30.77 14.49
CA LYS A 475 29.10 -30.77 15.87
C LYS A 475 28.12 -31.48 16.77
#